data_AF-A0A973TF26-F1
#
_entry.id   AF-A0A973TF26-F1
#
_cell.length_a   1.000
_cell.length_b   1.000
_cell.length_c   1.000
_cell.angle_alpha   90.00
_cell.angle_beta   90.00
_cell.angle_gamma   90.00
#
_symmetry.space_group_name_H-M   'P 1'
#
loop_
_entity.id
_entity.type
_entity.pdbx_description
1 polymer ?
#
loop_
_entity_poly.entity_id
_entity_poly.type
_entity_poly.pdbx_seq_one_letter_code
_entity_poly.pdbx_strand_id
1 'polypeptide(L)'
;RRPALAMAAALVVIASLAALAWWRTPHAPSVADAAPAHPVAARVSPAPRVQTASASPIPVLDADALAARITDAPAALPALLVAWQLPHAESDLAIATACAPSLAPGVSCLRGRASLDTLLAIGRPALLRLRAGGRETWALLRGSDALRVRLQLGDALVDVSRLALATAWRGDYWAIWRDPPNVAAPADVRRFQAMHGLAADGVVGPETRFALAAQGPGPHLRQGLD
;
A
#
# COMPACT_ATOMS: atom_id res chain seq x y z
N ARG A 1 -8.70 68.88 -41.55
CA ARG A 1 -7.56 68.80 -40.61
C ARG A 1 -8.06 68.25 -39.29
N ARG A 2 -7.54 67.10 -38.83
CA ARG A 2 -7.29 66.74 -37.43
C ARG A 2 -6.52 65.40 -37.40
N PRO A 3 -5.18 65.46 -37.33
CA PRO A 3 -4.29 64.30 -37.30
C PRO A 3 -4.12 63.85 -35.85
N ALA A 4 -4.78 62.77 -35.44
CA ALA A 4 -4.66 62.26 -34.06
C ALA A 4 -4.77 60.73 -33.94
N LEU A 5 -4.69 59.99 -35.05
CA LEU A 5 -4.85 58.52 -35.04
C LEU A 5 -3.54 57.74 -35.25
N ALA A 6 -2.40 58.41 -35.46
CA ALA A 6 -1.13 57.73 -35.74
C ALA A 6 -0.23 57.44 -34.51
N MET A 7 -0.60 57.89 -33.31
CA MET A 7 0.30 57.83 -32.14
C MET A 7 0.01 56.72 -31.11
N ALA A 8 -1.05 55.90 -31.29
CA ALA A 8 -1.38 54.85 -30.33
C ALA A 8 -0.79 53.47 -30.67
N ALA A 9 -0.40 53.21 -31.92
CA ALA A 9 0.06 51.89 -32.35
C ALA A 9 1.56 51.62 -32.09
N ALA A 10 2.38 52.66 -31.89
CA ALA A 10 3.84 52.51 -31.76
C ALA A 10 4.30 52.13 -30.34
N LEU A 11 3.52 52.42 -29.30
CA LEU A 11 3.93 52.19 -27.90
C LEU A 11 3.76 50.73 -27.43
N VAL A 12 2.86 49.95 -28.06
CA VAL A 12 2.59 48.56 -27.66
C VAL A 12 3.66 47.58 -28.16
N VAL A 13 4.32 47.88 -29.28
CA VAL A 13 5.36 47.01 -29.87
C VAL A 13 6.70 47.12 -29.11
N ILE A 14 7.02 48.28 -28.54
CA ILE A 14 8.28 48.48 -27.80
C ILE A 14 8.22 47.82 -26.42
N ALA A 15 7.06 47.83 -25.75
CA ALA A 15 6.89 47.18 -24.45
C ALA A 15 7.00 45.64 -24.52
N SER A 16 6.65 45.02 -25.65
CA SER A 16 6.66 43.57 -25.83
C SER A 16 8.06 42.99 -26.15
N LEU A 17 8.95 43.77 -26.78
CA LEU A 17 10.34 43.35 -27.03
C LEU A 17 11.23 43.45 -25.77
N ALA A 18 10.93 44.38 -24.84
CA ALA A 18 11.68 44.51 -23.59
C ALA A 18 11.44 43.34 -22.62
N ALA A 19 10.23 42.77 -22.61
CA ALA A 19 9.88 41.67 -21.71
C ALA A 19 10.54 40.33 -22.08
N LEU A 20 10.78 40.05 -23.37
CA LEU A 20 11.44 38.80 -23.79
C LEU A 20 12.96 38.79 -23.56
N ALA A 21 13.61 39.96 -23.48
CA ALA A 21 15.05 40.06 -23.27
C ALA A 21 15.45 39.78 -21.81
N TRP A 22 14.57 40.06 -20.85
CA TRP A 22 14.81 39.84 -19.42
C TRP A 22 14.74 38.38 -18.96
N TRP A 23 14.12 37.49 -19.74
CA TRP A 23 14.11 36.06 -19.40
C TRP A 23 15.36 35.30 -19.86
N ARG A 24 16.18 35.90 -20.71
CA ARG A 24 17.36 35.23 -21.28
C ARG A 24 18.67 35.58 -20.61
N THR A 25 18.68 36.37 -19.53
CA THR A 25 19.91 36.60 -18.77
C THR A 25 20.24 35.35 -17.95
N PRO A 26 21.30 34.59 -18.31
CA PRO A 26 21.76 33.53 -17.44
C PRO A 26 22.36 34.19 -16.20
N HIS A 27 21.83 33.86 -15.02
CA HIS A 27 22.43 34.26 -13.76
C HIS A 27 23.84 33.64 -13.68
N ALA A 28 24.87 34.46 -13.85
CA ALA A 28 26.24 34.04 -13.59
C ALA A 28 26.36 33.69 -12.11
N PRO A 29 26.91 32.50 -11.74
CA PRO A 29 27.18 32.20 -10.36
C PRO A 29 28.26 33.16 -9.84
N SER A 30 27.90 33.90 -8.78
CA SER A 30 28.84 34.72 -8.03
C SER A 30 29.89 33.80 -7.39
N VAL A 31 31.12 33.87 -7.89
CA VAL A 31 32.27 33.24 -7.23
C VAL A 31 32.55 34.10 -6.01
N ALA A 32 31.97 33.70 -4.88
CA ALA A 32 32.31 34.26 -3.58
C ALA A 32 33.79 33.99 -3.31
N ASP A 33 34.49 35.06 -2.92
CA ASP A 33 35.88 35.08 -2.51
C ASP A 33 36.26 33.88 -1.63
N ALA A 34 37.33 33.19 -2.04
CA ALA A 34 37.99 32.19 -1.24
C ALA A 34 38.68 32.86 -0.05
N ALA A 35 38.02 32.83 1.11
CA ALA A 35 38.66 33.08 2.40
C ALA A 35 39.66 31.95 2.71
N PRO A 36 40.83 32.24 3.30
CA PRO A 36 41.84 31.23 3.58
C PRO A 36 41.32 30.19 4.57
N ALA A 37 41.50 28.92 4.21
CA ALA A 37 41.11 27.78 5.03
C ALA A 37 41.88 27.75 6.35
N HIS A 38 41.20 28.02 7.45
CA HIS A 38 41.67 27.63 8.78
C HIS A 38 41.42 26.12 8.92
N PRO A 39 42.41 25.31 9.38
CA PRO A 39 42.19 23.90 9.61
C PRO A 39 41.22 23.74 10.78
N VAL A 40 39.95 23.50 10.46
CA VAL A 40 38.96 23.03 11.43
C VAL A 40 39.34 21.59 11.76
N ALA A 41 40.06 21.40 12.86
CA ALA A 41 40.23 20.10 13.48
C ALA A 41 38.82 19.51 13.70
N ALA A 42 38.50 18.48 12.92
CA ALA A 42 37.24 17.76 13.00
C ALA A 42 37.13 17.16 14.41
N ARG A 43 36.39 17.82 15.29
CA ARG A 43 35.85 17.17 16.47
C ARG A 43 34.81 16.18 15.96
N VAL A 44 35.25 14.95 15.79
CA VAL A 44 34.38 13.78 15.67
C VAL A 44 33.61 13.70 16.99
N SER A 45 32.45 14.36 17.05
CA SER A 45 31.46 14.05 18.08
C SER A 45 31.09 12.57 17.89
N PRO A 46 31.30 11.71 18.90
CA PRO A 46 30.86 10.33 18.79
C PRO A 46 29.35 10.35 18.58
N ALA A 47 28.91 9.87 17.43
CA ALA A 47 27.50 9.75 17.10
C ALA A 47 26.79 9.00 18.24
N PRO A 48 25.62 9.46 18.70
CA PRO A 48 24.85 8.72 19.69
C PRO A 48 24.65 7.31 19.13
N ARG A 49 25.17 6.32 19.86
CA ARG A 49 24.96 4.90 19.56
C ARG A 49 23.45 4.71 19.49
N VAL A 50 22.92 4.51 18.28
CA VAL A 50 21.53 4.09 18.09
C VAL A 50 21.44 2.75 18.79
N GLN A 51 20.92 2.76 20.01
CA GLN A 51 20.56 1.55 20.73
C GLN A 51 19.52 0.87 19.85
N THR A 52 19.92 -0.25 19.26
CA THR A 52 19.04 -1.13 18.50
C THR A 52 17.89 -1.46 19.44
N ALA A 53 16.72 -0.87 19.21
CA ALA A 53 15.53 -1.22 19.96
C ALA A 53 15.26 -2.69 19.65
N SER A 54 15.58 -3.57 20.61
CA SER A 54 15.29 -4.99 20.51
C SER A 54 13.78 -5.14 20.33
N ALA A 55 13.35 -5.36 19.09
CA ALA A 55 11.97 -5.73 18.81
C ALA A 55 11.72 -7.05 19.53
N SER A 56 10.74 -7.09 20.43
CA SER A 56 10.31 -8.33 21.05
C SER A 56 9.96 -9.34 19.95
N PRO A 57 10.42 -10.60 20.07
CA PRO A 57 10.19 -11.60 19.03
C PRO A 57 8.68 -11.82 18.86
N ILE A 58 8.26 -11.92 17.60
CA ILE A 58 6.86 -12.19 17.26
C ILE A 58 6.52 -13.62 17.70
N PRO A 59 5.47 -13.84 18.50
CA PRO A 59 5.15 -15.17 19.02
C PRO A 59 4.69 -16.09 17.89
N VAL A 60 5.18 -17.33 17.91
CA VAL A 60 4.75 -18.40 17.02
C VAL A 60 3.64 -19.21 17.69
N LEU A 61 2.50 -19.35 17.04
CA LEU A 61 1.33 -20.07 17.55
C LEU A 61 1.14 -21.40 16.82
N ASP A 62 0.87 -22.45 17.59
CA ASP A 62 0.30 -23.70 17.10
C ASP A 62 -1.23 -23.60 16.94
N ALA A 63 -1.89 -24.73 16.66
CA ALA A 63 -3.33 -24.76 16.42
C ALA A 63 -4.14 -24.38 17.67
N ASP A 64 -3.76 -24.87 18.85
CA ASP A 64 -4.50 -24.63 20.09
C ASP A 64 -4.31 -23.19 20.58
N ALA A 65 -3.08 -22.67 20.50
CA ALA A 65 -2.78 -21.29 20.85
C ALA A 65 -3.46 -20.29 19.88
N LEU A 66 -3.54 -20.64 18.59
CA LEU A 66 -4.32 -19.85 17.62
C LEU A 66 -5.81 -19.88 17.95
N ALA A 67 -6.36 -21.04 18.28
CA ALA A 67 -7.77 -21.20 18.64
C ALA A 67 -8.14 -20.36 19.88
N ALA A 68 -7.28 -20.36 20.90
CA ALA A 68 -7.43 -19.49 22.07
C ALA A 68 -7.43 -18.01 21.65
N ARG A 69 -6.46 -17.60 20.81
CA ARG A 69 -6.37 -16.20 20.36
C ARG A 69 -7.59 -15.75 19.55
N ILE A 70 -8.17 -16.61 18.71
CA ILE A 70 -9.37 -16.30 17.92
C ILE A 70 -10.57 -15.97 18.81
N THR A 71 -10.65 -16.61 19.99
CA THR A 71 -11.79 -16.45 20.91
C THR A 71 -11.82 -15.04 21.52
N ASP A 72 -10.64 -14.50 21.83
CA ASP A 72 -10.45 -13.24 22.57
C ASP A 72 -10.16 -12.03 21.66
N ALA A 73 -9.64 -12.25 20.45
CA ALA A 73 -9.08 -11.16 19.66
C ALA A 73 -10.14 -10.32 18.90
N PRO A 74 -10.01 -8.99 18.91
CA PRO A 74 -10.83 -8.11 18.08
C PRO A 74 -10.47 -8.26 16.59
N ALA A 75 -11.39 -7.82 15.73
CA ALA A 75 -11.19 -7.85 14.29
C ALA A 75 -10.08 -6.88 13.83
N ALA A 76 -9.26 -7.31 12.89
CA ALA A 76 -8.15 -6.52 12.32
C ALA A 76 -8.58 -5.62 11.14
N LEU A 77 -9.86 -5.29 11.00
CA LEU A 77 -10.35 -4.42 9.93
C LEU A 77 -9.70 -3.02 9.94
N PRO A 78 -9.57 -2.33 11.09
CA PRO A 78 -8.87 -1.04 11.13
C PRO A 78 -7.44 -1.13 10.57
N ALA A 79 -6.73 -2.22 10.87
CA ALA A 79 -5.38 -2.45 10.37
C ALA A 79 -5.32 -2.57 8.84
N LEU A 80 -6.33 -3.20 8.22
CA LEU A 80 -6.43 -3.27 6.76
C LEU A 80 -6.62 -1.86 6.16
N LEU A 81 -7.53 -1.06 6.72
CA LEU A 81 -7.78 0.31 6.23
C LEU A 81 -6.54 1.20 6.39
N VAL A 82 -5.85 1.10 7.53
CA VAL A 82 -4.57 1.80 7.77
C VAL A 82 -3.51 1.39 6.75
N ALA A 83 -3.37 0.09 6.44
CA ALA A 83 -2.40 -0.39 5.45
C ALA A 83 -2.63 0.22 4.06
N TRP A 84 -3.89 0.51 3.71
CA TRP A 84 -4.29 1.14 2.45
C TRP A 84 -4.45 2.67 2.53
N GLN A 85 -4.08 3.26 3.67
CA GLN A 85 -4.18 4.71 3.93
C GLN A 85 -5.61 5.23 3.71
N LEU A 86 -6.60 4.49 4.23
CA LEU A 86 -8.01 4.83 4.17
C LEU A 86 -8.54 5.40 5.49
N PRO A 87 -9.63 6.16 5.46
CA PRO A 87 -10.38 6.54 6.66
C PRO A 87 -10.75 5.31 7.48
N HIS A 88 -10.60 5.41 8.81
CA HIS A 88 -10.78 4.31 9.75
C HIS A 88 -11.46 4.77 11.04
N ALA A 89 -12.23 5.85 10.98
CA ALA A 89 -13.12 6.22 12.08
C ALA A 89 -14.26 5.19 12.21
N GLU A 90 -14.97 5.21 13.33
CA GLU A 90 -16.04 4.23 13.62
C GLU A 90 -17.11 4.16 12.51
N SER A 91 -17.50 5.31 11.96
CA SER A 91 -18.42 5.39 10.81
C SER A 91 -17.87 4.73 9.54
N ASP A 92 -16.56 4.86 9.29
CA ASP A 92 -15.91 4.30 8.12
C ASP A 92 -15.82 2.78 8.23
N LEU A 93 -15.62 2.25 9.44
CA LEU A 93 -15.61 0.82 9.70
C LEU A 93 -16.97 0.17 9.38
N ALA A 94 -18.08 0.85 9.67
CA ALA A 94 -19.40 0.36 9.33
C ALA A 94 -19.61 0.26 7.81
N ILE A 95 -19.19 1.28 7.05
CA ILE A 95 -19.24 1.31 5.58
C ILE A 95 -18.35 0.23 4.99
N ALA A 96 -17.12 0.11 5.50
CA ALA A 96 -16.18 -0.92 5.09
C ALA A 96 -16.78 -2.32 5.32
N THR A 97 -17.41 -2.56 6.47
CA THR A 97 -17.99 -3.86 6.82
C THR A 97 -19.13 -4.29 5.88
N ALA A 98 -19.76 -3.36 5.15
CA ALA A 98 -20.70 -3.70 4.09
C ALA A 98 -20.03 -4.08 2.76
N CYS A 99 -18.72 -3.88 2.62
CA CYS A 99 -17.99 -3.92 1.34
C CYS A 99 -18.70 -3.04 0.29
N ALA A 100 -19.08 -1.84 0.73
CA ALA A 100 -19.87 -0.90 -0.07
C ALA A 100 -19.13 -0.49 -1.36
N PRO A 101 -19.87 -0.16 -2.43
CA PRO A 101 -19.28 0.19 -3.72
C PRO A 101 -18.40 1.46 -3.70
N SER A 102 -18.50 2.30 -2.66
CA SER A 102 -17.67 3.50 -2.50
C SER A 102 -17.09 3.61 -1.09
N LEU A 103 -15.97 2.91 -0.85
CA LEU A 103 -15.14 3.09 0.35
C LEU A 103 -14.33 4.40 0.28
N ALA A 104 -13.77 4.66 -0.89
CA ALA A 104 -13.15 5.91 -1.31
C ALA A 104 -13.07 5.89 -2.85
N PRO A 105 -12.85 7.05 -3.51
CA PRO A 105 -12.66 7.09 -4.96
C PRO A 105 -11.54 6.13 -5.42
N GLY A 106 -11.85 5.24 -6.36
CA GLY A 106 -10.91 4.29 -6.94
C GLY A 106 -10.53 3.11 -6.04
N VAL A 107 -11.22 2.89 -4.91
CA VAL A 107 -11.02 1.74 -4.03
C VAL A 107 -12.08 0.68 -4.33
N SER A 108 -11.61 -0.47 -4.78
CA SER A 108 -12.43 -1.67 -4.95
C SER A 108 -12.40 -2.54 -3.69
N CYS A 109 -13.48 -3.30 -3.50
CA CYS A 109 -13.67 -4.21 -2.38
C CYS A 109 -14.15 -5.57 -2.91
N LEU A 110 -13.62 -6.65 -2.34
CA LEU A 110 -13.99 -8.03 -2.70
C LEU A 110 -14.08 -8.89 -1.47
N ARG A 111 -15.17 -9.65 -1.38
CA ARG A 111 -15.33 -10.76 -0.44
C ARG A 111 -15.56 -12.03 -1.22
N GLY A 112 -14.93 -13.12 -0.80
CA GLY A 112 -15.05 -14.38 -1.50
C GLY A 112 -14.28 -15.49 -0.79
N ARG A 113 -13.93 -16.52 -1.55
CA ARG A 113 -13.10 -17.64 -1.09
C ARG A 113 -11.87 -17.80 -1.98
N ALA A 114 -10.72 -18.03 -1.37
CA ALA A 114 -9.46 -18.29 -2.06
C ALA A 114 -8.59 -19.25 -1.25
N SER A 115 -7.63 -19.90 -1.91
CA SER A 115 -6.59 -20.66 -1.20
C SER A 115 -5.54 -19.70 -0.60
N LEU A 116 -4.74 -20.17 0.36
CA LEU A 116 -3.62 -19.37 0.87
C LEU A 116 -2.68 -19.01 -0.27
N ASP A 117 -2.32 -19.98 -1.11
CA ASP A 117 -1.35 -19.78 -2.18
C ASP A 117 -1.86 -18.79 -3.25
N THR A 118 -3.17 -18.76 -3.53
CA THR A 118 -3.80 -17.71 -4.35
C THR A 118 -3.57 -16.32 -3.75
N LEU A 119 -3.82 -16.14 -2.45
CA LEU A 119 -3.64 -14.84 -1.79
C LEU A 119 -2.16 -14.42 -1.72
N LEU A 120 -1.26 -15.39 -1.53
CA LEU A 120 0.19 -15.14 -1.53
C LEU A 120 0.71 -14.81 -2.93
N ALA A 121 0.19 -15.46 -3.98
CA ALA A 121 0.53 -15.16 -5.36
C ALA A 121 0.08 -13.75 -5.77
N ILE A 122 -1.10 -13.31 -5.29
CA ILE A 122 -1.56 -11.92 -5.45
C ILE A 122 -0.71 -10.95 -4.62
N GLY A 123 -0.20 -11.37 -3.46
CA GLY A 123 0.78 -10.62 -2.68
C GLY A 123 0.23 -9.35 -2.02
N ARG A 124 -1.10 -9.27 -1.82
CA ARG A 124 -1.77 -8.13 -1.19
C ARG A 124 -2.33 -8.48 0.21
N PRO A 125 -2.31 -7.53 1.16
CA PRO A 125 -2.96 -7.73 2.45
C PRO A 125 -4.46 -7.98 2.28
N ALA A 126 -4.93 -9.04 2.92
CA ALA A 126 -6.34 -9.43 2.96
C ALA A 126 -6.70 -9.89 4.37
N LEU A 127 -7.96 -9.67 4.77
CA LEU A 127 -8.50 -10.24 5.99
C LEU A 127 -8.92 -11.68 5.74
N LEU A 128 -8.57 -12.56 6.68
CA LEU A 128 -8.93 -13.96 6.71
C LEU A 128 -9.97 -14.19 7.80
N ARG A 129 -11.10 -14.83 7.48
CA ARG A 129 -12.09 -15.18 8.50
C ARG A 129 -11.68 -16.45 9.24
N LEU A 130 -11.05 -16.28 10.39
CA LEU A 130 -10.64 -17.39 11.25
C LEU A 130 -11.80 -17.86 12.12
N ARG A 131 -11.83 -19.15 12.44
CA ARG A 131 -12.91 -19.80 13.19
C ARG A 131 -12.32 -20.80 14.18
N ALA A 132 -12.74 -20.72 15.44
CA ALA A 132 -12.39 -21.68 16.48
C ALA A 132 -13.43 -21.65 17.61
N GLY A 133 -13.78 -22.81 18.17
CA GLY A 133 -14.68 -22.88 19.34
C GLY A 133 -16.04 -22.19 19.17
N GLY A 134 -16.57 -22.13 17.94
CA GLY A 134 -17.82 -21.41 17.62
C GLY A 134 -17.69 -19.88 17.52
N ARG A 135 -16.48 -19.34 17.71
CA ARG A 135 -16.14 -17.93 17.54
C ARG A 135 -15.49 -17.70 16.19
N GLU A 136 -15.68 -16.50 15.65
CA GLU A 136 -15.08 -16.07 14.38
C GLU A 136 -14.48 -14.68 14.55
N THR A 137 -13.32 -14.46 13.92
CA THR A 137 -12.68 -13.14 13.88
C THR A 137 -11.98 -12.93 12.55
N TRP A 138 -11.74 -11.66 12.21
CA TRP A 138 -11.00 -11.28 11.01
C TRP A 138 -9.55 -10.99 11.37
N ALA A 139 -8.62 -11.76 10.82
CA ALA A 139 -7.18 -11.55 10.97
C ALA A 139 -6.59 -11.02 9.67
N LEU A 140 -5.71 -10.03 9.73
CA LEU A 140 -5.04 -9.49 8.55
C LEU A 140 -3.81 -10.33 8.20
N LEU A 141 -3.75 -10.84 6.98
CA LEU A 141 -2.55 -11.48 6.42
C LEU A 141 -1.50 -10.39 6.14
N ARG A 142 -0.35 -10.48 6.81
CA ARG A 142 0.75 -9.50 6.72
C ARG A 142 1.93 -10.02 5.89
N GLY A 143 2.07 -11.33 5.75
CA GLY A 143 3.16 -11.96 5.02
C GLY A 143 3.19 -13.47 5.22
N SER A 144 4.17 -14.10 4.58
CA SER A 144 4.45 -15.52 4.77
C SER A 144 5.90 -15.85 4.50
N ASP A 145 6.35 -16.94 5.10
CA ASP A 145 7.51 -17.69 4.65
C ASP A 145 7.06 -19.08 4.12
N ALA A 146 8.00 -20.01 3.97
CA ALA A 146 7.73 -21.35 3.48
C ALA A 146 6.82 -22.18 4.41
N LEU A 147 6.86 -21.95 5.72
CA LEU A 147 6.22 -22.79 6.74
C LEU A 147 5.14 -22.06 7.54
N ARG A 148 5.17 -20.74 7.56
CA ARG A 148 4.38 -19.89 8.44
C ARG A 148 3.79 -18.71 7.69
N VAL A 149 2.68 -18.20 8.24
CA VAL A 149 2.07 -16.93 7.87
C VAL A 149 2.18 -15.97 9.04
N ARG A 150 2.37 -14.69 8.75
CA ARG A 150 2.26 -13.62 9.75
C ARG A 150 0.87 -13.04 9.69
N LEU A 151 0.15 -13.15 10.79
CA LEU A 151 -1.20 -12.62 10.95
C LEU A 151 -1.17 -11.47 11.94
N GLN A 152 -2.08 -10.53 11.74
CA GLN A 152 -2.42 -9.54 12.74
C GLN A 152 -3.84 -9.79 13.25
N LEU A 153 -4.00 -9.95 14.56
CA LEU A 153 -5.28 -10.05 15.25
C LEU A 153 -5.40 -8.86 16.21
N GLY A 154 -6.34 -7.95 15.96
CA GLY A 154 -6.31 -6.62 16.59
C GLY A 154 -5.00 -5.89 16.28
N ASP A 155 -4.24 -5.55 17.31
CA ASP A 155 -2.91 -4.94 17.19
C ASP A 155 -1.76 -5.95 17.32
N ALA A 156 -2.05 -7.20 17.68
CA ALA A 156 -1.03 -8.21 17.91
C ALA A 156 -0.59 -8.87 16.60
N LEU A 157 0.71 -8.87 16.33
CA LEU A 157 1.33 -9.69 15.30
C LEU A 157 1.66 -11.07 15.86
N VAL A 158 1.35 -12.11 15.10
CA VAL A 158 1.63 -13.51 15.44
C VAL A 158 2.06 -14.27 14.19
N ASP A 159 3.00 -15.18 14.35
CA ASP A 159 3.37 -16.12 13.29
C ASP A 159 2.65 -17.45 13.53
N VAL A 160 2.08 -18.04 12.50
CA VAL A 160 1.23 -19.22 12.61
C VAL A 160 1.68 -20.23 11.56
N SER A 161 1.81 -21.51 11.93
CA SER A 161 2.13 -22.53 10.93
C SER A 161 1.02 -22.64 9.88
N ARG A 162 1.38 -22.95 8.62
CA ARG A 162 0.39 -23.15 7.55
C ARG A 162 -0.63 -24.25 7.90
N LEU A 163 -0.21 -25.26 8.64
CA LEU A 163 -1.08 -26.34 9.13
C LEU A 163 -2.10 -25.83 10.17
N ALA A 164 -1.65 -25.06 11.16
CA ALA A 164 -2.54 -24.46 12.15
C ALA A 164 -3.52 -23.45 11.52
N LEU A 165 -3.08 -22.70 10.51
CA LEU A 165 -4.00 -21.84 9.75
C LEU A 165 -5.07 -22.68 9.03
N ALA A 166 -4.68 -23.79 8.38
CA ALA A 166 -5.60 -24.62 7.61
C ALA A 166 -6.72 -25.24 8.45
N THR A 167 -6.52 -25.45 9.77
CA THR A 167 -7.59 -25.92 10.66
C THR A 167 -8.57 -24.82 11.04
N ALA A 168 -8.12 -23.57 11.13
CA ALA A 168 -8.92 -22.42 11.57
C ALA A 168 -9.54 -21.60 10.41
N TRP A 169 -9.04 -21.73 9.18
CA TRP A 169 -9.44 -20.90 8.04
C TRP A 169 -9.99 -21.73 6.88
N ARG A 170 -11.18 -21.35 6.38
CA ARG A 170 -11.89 -22.06 5.30
C ARG A 170 -11.75 -21.41 3.92
N GLY A 171 -10.82 -20.48 3.76
CA GLY A 171 -10.62 -19.74 2.51
C GLY A 171 -11.40 -18.42 2.41
N ASP A 172 -12.35 -18.16 3.31
CA ASP A 172 -13.12 -16.92 3.33
C ASP A 172 -12.19 -15.71 3.56
N TYR A 173 -12.21 -14.77 2.62
CA TYR A 173 -11.35 -13.60 2.68
C TYR A 173 -12.11 -12.31 2.34
N TRP A 174 -11.49 -11.20 2.73
CA TRP A 174 -11.91 -9.87 2.35
C TRP A 174 -10.68 -9.04 1.96
N ALA A 175 -10.68 -8.53 0.73
CA ALA A 175 -9.64 -7.67 0.19
C ALA A 175 -10.19 -6.29 -0.18
N ILE A 176 -9.30 -5.31 -0.12
CA ILE A 176 -9.48 -3.99 -0.71
C ILE A 176 -8.25 -3.69 -1.55
N TRP A 177 -8.42 -2.93 -2.63
CA TRP A 177 -7.31 -2.46 -3.45
C TRP A 177 -7.68 -1.17 -4.17
N ARG A 178 -6.67 -0.45 -4.65
CA ARG A 178 -6.88 0.65 -5.59
C ARG A 178 -6.78 0.11 -7.01
N ASP A 179 -7.79 0.34 -7.82
CA ASP A 179 -7.74 -0.08 -9.22
C ASP A 179 -6.61 0.70 -9.92
N PRO A 180 -5.58 0.01 -10.45
CA PRO A 180 -4.44 0.68 -11.03
C PRO A 180 -4.86 1.43 -12.31
N PRO A 181 -4.50 2.72 -12.45
CA PRO A 181 -4.86 3.48 -13.64
C PRO A 181 -4.16 2.87 -14.86
N ASN A 182 -4.90 2.65 -15.94
CA ASN A 182 -4.38 2.19 -17.23
C ASN A 182 -3.78 0.77 -17.25
N VAL A 183 -4.17 -0.14 -16.34
CA VAL A 183 -3.77 -1.55 -16.49
C VAL A 183 -4.51 -2.16 -17.68
N ALA A 184 -3.77 -2.39 -18.76
CA ALA A 184 -4.21 -3.23 -19.85
C ALA A 184 -4.43 -4.65 -19.32
N ALA A 185 -5.53 -5.29 -19.73
CA ALA A 185 -5.72 -6.70 -19.46
C ALA A 185 -4.50 -7.50 -19.98
N PRO A 186 -4.06 -8.55 -19.28
CA PRO A 186 -2.98 -9.41 -19.75
C PRO A 186 -3.26 -9.89 -21.16
N ALA A 187 -2.24 -9.95 -22.01
CA ALA A 187 -2.36 -10.47 -23.38
C ALA A 187 -2.95 -11.89 -23.41
N ASP A 188 -2.70 -12.69 -22.36
CA ASP A 188 -3.32 -13.99 -22.12
C ASP A 188 -3.92 -14.04 -20.70
N VAL A 189 -5.22 -13.73 -20.61
CA VAL A 189 -5.96 -13.72 -19.34
C VAL A 189 -6.01 -15.10 -18.69
N ARG A 190 -6.16 -16.18 -19.46
CA ARG A 190 -6.25 -17.54 -18.91
C ARG A 190 -4.95 -17.97 -18.27
N ARG A 191 -3.82 -17.69 -18.92
CA ARG A 191 -2.49 -17.94 -18.36
C ARG A 191 -2.25 -17.11 -17.09
N PHE A 192 -2.62 -15.83 -17.12
CA PHE A 192 -2.52 -14.96 -15.94
C PHE A 192 -3.32 -15.52 -14.75
N GLN A 193 -4.57 -15.91 -14.99
CA GLN A 193 -5.44 -16.50 -13.98
C GLN A 193 -4.84 -17.79 -13.40
N ALA A 194 -4.36 -18.70 -14.25
CA ALA A 194 -3.73 -19.96 -13.81
C ALA A 194 -2.49 -19.72 -12.92
N MET A 195 -1.63 -18.77 -13.27
CA MET A 195 -0.44 -18.42 -12.46
C MET A 195 -0.80 -17.85 -11.09
N HIS A 196 -1.97 -17.21 -10.94
CA HIS A 196 -2.45 -16.67 -9.67
C HIS A 196 -3.38 -17.64 -8.92
N GLY A 197 -3.53 -18.88 -9.39
CA GLY A 197 -4.43 -19.85 -8.77
C GLY A 197 -5.91 -19.44 -8.84
N LEU A 198 -6.30 -18.73 -9.90
CA LEU A 198 -7.68 -18.36 -10.21
C LEU A 198 -8.28 -19.35 -11.23
N ALA A 199 -9.61 -19.33 -11.38
CA ALA A 199 -10.27 -20.02 -12.49
C ALA A 199 -9.79 -19.43 -13.82
N ALA A 200 -9.18 -20.26 -14.68
CA ALA A 200 -8.65 -19.85 -15.97
C ALA A 200 -9.74 -19.75 -17.05
N ASP A 201 -10.82 -19.00 -16.75
CA ASP A 201 -12.02 -18.85 -17.58
C ASP A 201 -11.88 -17.78 -18.68
N GLY A 202 -10.83 -16.96 -18.63
CA GLY A 202 -10.56 -15.87 -19.57
C GLY A 202 -11.38 -14.60 -19.31
N VAL A 203 -12.15 -14.54 -18.22
CA VAL A 203 -13.02 -13.41 -17.87
C VAL A 203 -12.33 -12.53 -16.82
N VAL A 204 -12.22 -11.23 -17.11
CA VAL A 204 -11.68 -10.25 -16.15
C VAL A 204 -12.74 -9.87 -15.11
N GLY A 205 -13.05 -10.82 -14.22
CA GLY A 205 -13.94 -10.64 -13.08
C GLY A 205 -13.29 -9.95 -11.87
N PRO A 206 -14.03 -9.76 -10.75
CA PRO A 206 -13.52 -9.13 -9.53
C PRO A 206 -12.22 -9.75 -8.98
N GLU A 207 -12.12 -11.08 -8.97
CA GLU A 207 -10.94 -11.82 -8.52
C GLU A 207 -9.74 -11.56 -9.45
N THR A 208 -9.98 -11.53 -10.75
CA THR A 208 -8.93 -11.21 -11.74
C THR A 208 -8.49 -9.76 -11.59
N ARG A 209 -9.41 -8.81 -11.36
CA ARG A 209 -9.06 -7.41 -11.06
C ARG A 209 -8.25 -7.26 -9.78
N PHE A 210 -8.59 -8.00 -8.72
CA PHE A 210 -7.81 -8.02 -7.49
C PHE A 210 -6.39 -8.57 -7.73
N ALA A 211 -6.26 -9.64 -8.54
CA ALA A 211 -4.95 -10.15 -8.92
C ALA A 211 -4.15 -9.16 -9.78
N LEU A 212 -4.79 -8.44 -10.70
CA LEU A 212 -4.12 -7.38 -11.47
C LEU A 212 -3.62 -6.24 -10.58
N ALA A 213 -4.30 -5.99 -9.45
CA ALA A 213 -3.85 -5.03 -8.47
C ALA A 213 -2.52 -5.43 -7.81
N ALA A 214 -2.02 -6.67 -7.96
CA ALA A 214 -0.69 -7.09 -7.49
C ALA A 214 0.45 -6.22 -8.04
N GLN A 215 0.27 -5.60 -9.22
CA GLN A 215 1.26 -4.71 -9.84
C GLN A 215 0.98 -3.21 -9.57
N GLY A 216 -0.15 -2.90 -8.92
CA GLY A 216 -0.56 -1.54 -8.60
C GLY A 216 0.12 -0.90 -7.38
N PRO A 217 -0.21 0.35 -7.07
CA PRO A 217 0.23 0.99 -5.83
C PRO A 217 -0.45 0.35 -4.60
N GLY A 218 0.21 0.44 -3.45
CA GLY A 218 -0.37 0.03 -2.17
C GLY A 218 0.52 -0.96 -1.40
N PRO A 219 0.03 -1.45 -0.25
CA PRO A 219 0.79 -2.35 0.59
C PRO A 219 0.95 -3.72 -0.08
N HIS A 220 2.10 -4.36 0.18
CA HIS A 220 2.39 -5.72 -0.23
C HIS A 220 2.58 -6.61 1.00
N LEU A 221 2.30 -7.90 0.84
CA LEU A 221 2.67 -8.90 1.83
C LEU A 221 4.19 -8.97 1.98
N ARG A 222 4.67 -9.15 3.22
CA ARG A 222 6.09 -9.40 3.47
C ARG A 222 6.50 -10.75 2.90
N GLN A 223 7.63 -10.74 2.21
CA GLN A 223 8.33 -11.93 1.74
C GLN A 223 9.36 -12.31 2.82
N GLY A 224 9.15 -13.42 3.52
CA GLY A 224 9.98 -13.81 4.66
C GLY A 224 9.52 -13.18 5.97
N LEU A 225 9.60 -13.97 7.04
CA LEU A 225 9.23 -13.59 8.40
C LEU A 225 10.51 -13.53 9.23
N ASP A 226 11.03 -12.30 9.36
CA ASP A 226 12.14 -11.92 10.23
C ASP A 226 11.67 -11.67 11.67
#